data_AF-A0A8H5G9G4-F1
#
_entry.id   AF-A0A8H5G9G4-F1
#
_cell.length_a   1.000
_cell.length_b   1.000
_cell.length_c   1.000
_cell.angle_alpha   90.00
_cell.angle_beta   90.00
_cell.angle_gamma   90.00
#
_symmetry.space_group_name_H-M   'P 1'
#
loop_
_entity.id
_entity.type
_entity.pdbx_description
1 polymer ?
#
loop_
_entity_poly.entity_id
_entity_poly.type
_entity_poly.pdbx_seq_one_letter_code
_entity_poly.pdbx_strand_id
1 'polypeptide(L)'
;MSFFPHANNFVITNSVFVEHPNRGRELLYNASRMQAASDSAANEFAAESLPRTRHGSILEDLSTWARHSSPSFSSLWIVGPESNLAHLCADNLEDYLAASFFFSRELGVEDPTQFFPTIAYQLALHFPAYEALIDAKLHQSPGLISKSLKIQFRELIARPFQQLRARGETIERPRQIIIVNGLDECKGDQAKQELLRILTTETEPLPFRWLVFTRPDIAVDVRGPEVESTALPNLDGWRLMQKNFGYGCAHRQDARVCVLPFYRCICLFPPGNPFSTAIESPSRV
;
A
#
# COMPACT_ATOMS: atom_id res chain seq x y z
N MET A 1 13.16 9.93 -35.95
CA MET A 1 13.78 11.02 -36.72
C MET A 1 14.10 12.14 -35.73
N SER A 2 15.37 12.51 -35.58
CA SER A 2 15.74 13.72 -34.84
C SER A 2 15.43 14.92 -35.71
N PHE A 3 14.82 15.97 -35.16
CA PHE A 3 14.55 17.20 -35.92
C PHE A 3 15.83 17.97 -36.26
N PHE A 4 16.93 17.77 -35.52
CA PHE A 4 18.19 18.48 -35.74
C PHE A 4 19.42 17.60 -35.44
N PRO A 5 19.67 16.53 -36.20
CA PRO A 5 20.92 15.78 -36.05
C PRO A 5 22.10 16.68 -36.44
N HIS A 6 23.11 16.75 -35.57
CA HIS A 6 24.36 17.52 -35.74
C HIS A 6 24.27 19.06 -35.61
N ALA A 7 23.20 19.61 -35.03
CA ALA A 7 23.15 21.05 -34.76
C ALA A 7 24.11 21.46 -33.63
N ASN A 8 24.90 22.50 -33.87
CA ASN A 8 25.76 23.16 -32.90
C ASN A 8 25.72 24.69 -33.13
N ASN A 9 26.09 25.47 -32.11
CA ASN A 9 26.25 26.92 -32.21
C ASN A 9 24.98 27.73 -32.58
N PHE A 10 23.80 27.32 -32.11
CA PHE A 10 22.57 28.08 -32.34
C PHE A 10 22.34 29.14 -31.26
N VAL A 11 21.85 30.31 -31.68
CA VAL A 11 21.44 31.40 -30.80
C VAL A 11 19.93 31.54 -30.91
N ILE A 12 19.25 31.37 -29.78
CA ILE A 12 17.82 31.58 -29.67
C ILE A 12 17.59 33.01 -29.18
N THR A 13 17.01 33.86 -30.03
CA THR A 13 16.64 35.24 -29.65
C THR A 13 15.12 35.39 -29.62
N ASN A 14 14.61 36.21 -28.71
CA ASN A 14 13.17 36.54 -28.58
C ASN A 14 12.23 35.33 -28.48
N SER A 15 12.66 34.24 -27.85
CA SER A 15 11.79 33.08 -27.66
C SER A 15 10.79 33.28 -26.55
N VAL A 16 9.56 32.88 -26.84
CA VAL A 16 8.50 32.67 -25.85
C VAL A 16 8.49 31.18 -25.54
N PHE A 17 9.04 30.80 -24.39
CA PHE A 17 8.89 29.45 -23.88
C PHE A 17 7.46 29.31 -23.35
N VAL A 18 6.61 28.60 -24.09
CA VAL A 18 5.29 28.21 -23.61
C VAL A 18 5.46 26.91 -22.85
N GLU A 19 5.53 26.97 -21.52
CA GLU A 19 5.27 25.77 -20.72
C GLU A 19 3.84 25.34 -21.00
N HIS A 20 3.65 24.10 -21.44
CA HIS A 20 2.31 23.56 -21.57
C HIS A 20 1.67 23.54 -20.18
N PRO A 21 0.53 24.25 -19.98
CA PRO A 21 -0.07 24.43 -18.66
C PRO A 21 -0.64 23.13 -18.10
N ASN A 22 -0.75 22.07 -18.91
CA ASN A 22 -1.21 20.77 -18.47
C ASN A 22 -0.01 19.84 -18.25
N ARG A 23 0.73 20.06 -17.16
CA ARG A 23 1.66 19.04 -16.66
C ARG A 23 0.82 17.83 -16.23
N GLY A 24 1.17 16.65 -16.70
CA GLY A 24 0.55 15.40 -16.25
C GLY A 24 0.56 15.26 -14.73
N ARG A 25 1.59 15.77 -14.06
CA ARG A 25 1.64 15.87 -12.59
C ARG A 25 0.50 16.71 -11.99
N GLU A 26 0.08 17.79 -12.63
CA GLU A 26 -1.03 18.63 -12.17
C GLU A 26 -2.38 17.93 -12.34
N LEU A 27 -2.58 17.24 -13.47
CA LEU A 27 -3.75 16.38 -13.66
C LEU A 27 -3.84 15.32 -12.55
N LEU A 28 -2.70 14.77 -12.16
CA LEU A 28 -2.61 13.79 -11.09
C LEU A 28 -2.92 14.42 -9.72
N TYR A 29 -2.38 15.59 -9.42
CA TYR A 29 -2.70 16.36 -8.21
C TYR A 29 -4.21 16.61 -8.09
N ASN A 30 -4.84 17.08 -9.17
CA ASN A 30 -6.26 17.40 -9.20
C ASN A 30 -7.17 16.16 -9.06
N ALA A 31 -6.70 14.99 -9.50
CA ALA A 31 -7.41 13.71 -9.35
C ALA A 31 -7.18 13.04 -7.99
N SER A 32 -6.26 13.57 -7.19
CA SER A 32 -5.81 12.96 -5.95
C SER A 32 -6.54 13.53 -4.73
N ARG A 33 -6.51 12.79 -3.63
CA ARG A 33 -7.10 13.16 -2.35
C ARG A 33 -6.00 13.33 -1.30
N MET A 34 -5.47 14.56 -1.18
CA MET A 34 -4.36 14.84 -0.24
C MET A 34 -4.71 14.59 1.23
N GLN A 35 -5.99 14.71 1.60
CA GLN A 35 -6.47 14.36 2.95
C GLN A 35 -6.33 12.86 3.28
N ALA A 36 -6.11 12.00 2.27
CA ALA A 36 -5.89 10.58 2.47
C ALA A 36 -4.46 10.26 2.91
N ALA A 37 -3.50 11.19 2.77
CA ALA A 37 -2.12 10.93 3.16
C ALA A 37 -2.00 10.84 4.69
N SER A 38 -1.12 9.95 5.18
CA SER A 38 -0.86 9.74 6.62
C SER A 38 -0.44 11.02 7.35
N ASP A 39 0.30 11.87 6.65
CA ASP A 39 0.88 13.13 7.13
C ASP A 39 -0.01 14.35 6.83
N SER A 40 -1.25 14.13 6.37
CA SER A 40 -2.19 15.23 6.13
C SER A 40 -2.64 15.87 7.45
N ALA A 41 -3.00 17.15 7.42
CA ALA A 41 -3.53 17.87 8.59
C ALA A 41 -4.77 17.18 9.21
N ALA A 42 -5.52 16.39 8.42
CA ALA A 42 -6.66 15.63 8.93
C ALA A 42 -6.23 14.45 9.83
N ASN A 43 -4.97 14.02 9.74
CA ASN A 43 -4.41 12.88 10.45
C ASN A 43 -3.34 13.27 11.50
N GLU A 44 -3.08 14.58 11.70
CA GLU A 44 -2.00 15.11 12.55
C GLU A 44 -1.96 14.48 13.96
N PHE A 45 -3.12 14.31 14.59
CA PHE A 45 -3.22 13.77 15.96
C PHE A 45 -3.59 12.29 16.03
N ALA A 46 -3.71 11.60 14.89
CA ALA A 46 -4.20 10.23 14.84
C ALA A 46 -3.25 9.25 15.54
N ALA A 47 -1.93 9.46 15.42
CA ALA A 47 -0.90 8.63 16.07
C ALA A 47 -0.85 8.82 17.60
N GLU A 48 -1.19 10.01 18.10
CA GLU A 48 -1.17 10.34 19.54
C GLU A 48 -2.28 9.65 20.34
N SER A 49 -3.32 9.19 19.65
CA SER A 49 -4.47 8.49 20.24
C SER A 49 -4.14 7.08 20.78
N LEU A 50 -2.93 6.57 20.52
CA LEU A 50 -2.45 5.27 21.04
C LEU A 50 -1.24 5.44 21.98
N PRO A 51 -1.26 4.80 23.17
CA PRO A 51 -0.07 4.64 23.97
C PRO A 51 0.94 3.73 23.25
N ARG A 52 2.02 4.32 22.71
CA ARG A 52 3.13 3.61 22.02
C ARG A 52 3.69 2.41 22.80
N THR A 53 3.54 2.40 24.13
CA THR A 53 4.02 1.36 25.05
C THR A 53 3.29 0.02 24.92
N ARG A 54 2.03 -0.01 24.46
CA ARG A 54 1.26 -1.27 24.29
C ARG A 54 1.53 -2.00 22.96
N HIS A 55 2.16 -1.33 22.00
CA HIS A 55 2.34 -1.83 20.62
C HIS A 55 3.81 -1.93 20.20
N GLY A 56 4.74 -1.78 21.14
CA GLY A 56 6.19 -1.73 20.85
C GLY A 56 6.70 -2.94 20.06
N SER A 57 6.33 -4.16 20.46
CA SER A 57 6.81 -5.38 19.79
C SER A 57 6.29 -5.53 18.37
N ILE A 58 5.00 -5.23 18.13
CA ILE A 58 4.43 -5.34 16.78
C ILE A 58 5.00 -4.26 15.86
N LEU A 59 5.23 -3.04 16.38
CA LEU A 59 5.89 -1.98 15.60
C LEU A 59 7.33 -2.34 15.23
N GLU A 60 8.06 -3.01 16.12
CA GLU A 60 9.42 -3.50 15.86
C GLU A 60 9.44 -4.59 14.77
N ASP A 61 8.52 -5.56 14.86
CA ASP A 61 8.37 -6.61 13.85
C ASP A 61 8.03 -6.03 12.47
N LEU A 62 7.06 -5.12 12.42
CA LEU A 62 6.65 -4.44 11.18
C LEU A 62 7.78 -3.58 10.61
N SER A 63 8.53 -2.89 11.48
CA SER A 63 9.68 -2.10 11.05
C SER A 63 10.79 -2.98 10.49
N THR A 64 11.04 -4.13 11.10
CA THR A 64 12.03 -5.11 10.65
C THR A 64 11.65 -5.67 9.28
N TRP A 65 10.38 -6.05 9.10
CA TRP A 65 9.86 -6.49 7.80
C TRP A 65 9.98 -5.39 6.73
N ALA A 66 9.58 -4.16 7.08
CA ALA A 66 9.59 -3.00 6.20
C ALA A 66 11.01 -2.59 5.77
N ARG A 67 12.04 -2.91 6.55
CA ARG A 67 13.44 -2.59 6.24
C ARG A 67 14.19 -3.75 5.57
N HIS A 68 13.58 -4.93 5.47
CA HIS A 68 14.25 -6.12 4.95
C HIS A 68 14.65 -5.94 3.47
N SER A 69 15.88 -6.34 3.11
CA SER A 69 16.42 -6.12 1.77
C SER A 69 15.76 -6.95 0.66
N SER A 70 15.19 -8.10 1.03
CA SER A 70 14.45 -9.01 0.15
C SER A 70 13.34 -9.65 0.97
N PRO A 71 12.22 -8.93 1.22
CA PRO A 71 11.12 -9.50 1.99
C PRO A 71 10.56 -10.71 1.22
N SER A 72 10.08 -11.73 1.93
CA SER A 72 9.53 -12.93 1.29
C SER A 72 8.24 -12.69 0.50
N PHE A 73 7.69 -11.47 0.58
CA PHE A 73 6.48 -11.07 -0.12
C PHE A 73 6.38 -9.55 -0.23
N SER A 74 5.61 -9.10 -1.23
CA SER A 74 5.39 -7.67 -1.51
C SER A 74 4.21 -7.06 -0.75
N SER A 75 3.34 -7.84 -0.10
CA SER A 75 2.21 -7.30 0.68
C SER A 75 2.01 -8.01 2.02
N LEU A 76 1.79 -7.23 3.07
CA LEU A 76 1.44 -7.67 4.43
C LEU A 76 0.08 -7.08 4.81
N TRP A 77 -0.81 -7.93 5.33
CA TRP A 77 -2.16 -7.51 5.72
C TRP A 77 -2.31 -7.60 7.24
N ILE A 78 -2.88 -6.56 7.84
CA ILE A 78 -3.19 -6.47 9.27
C ILE A 78 -4.70 -6.27 9.38
N VAL A 79 -5.36 -7.24 9.99
CA VAL A 79 -6.81 -7.29 10.12
C VAL A 79 -7.20 -7.09 11.58
N GLY A 80 -7.80 -5.96 11.92
CA GLY A 80 -8.17 -5.68 13.31
C GLY A 80 -8.75 -4.30 13.51
N PRO A 81 -9.20 -3.97 14.73
CA PRO A 81 -9.77 -2.66 15.06
C PRO A 81 -8.71 -1.54 15.13
N GLU A 82 -7.42 -1.86 15.05
CA GLU A 82 -6.34 -0.92 15.35
C GLU A 82 -5.89 -0.09 14.12
N SER A 83 -6.79 0.70 13.53
CA SER A 83 -6.45 1.70 12.49
C SER A 83 -5.34 2.66 12.94
N ASN A 84 -5.25 2.92 14.24
CA ASN A 84 -4.20 3.77 14.82
C ASN A 84 -2.79 3.14 14.75
N LEU A 85 -2.67 1.81 14.62
CA LEU A 85 -1.38 1.16 14.38
C LEU A 85 -0.80 1.55 13.02
N ALA A 86 -1.66 1.78 12.02
CA ALA A 86 -1.25 2.26 10.71
C ALA A 86 -0.60 3.65 10.77
N HIS A 87 -1.16 4.55 11.60
CA HIS A 87 -0.58 5.87 11.84
C HIS A 87 0.77 5.76 12.54
N LEU A 88 0.88 4.95 13.59
CA LEU A 88 2.16 4.71 14.26
C LEU A 88 3.22 4.10 13.32
N CYS A 89 2.82 3.20 12.42
CA CYS A 89 3.71 2.65 11.40
C CYS A 89 4.17 3.72 10.40
N ALA A 90 3.27 4.61 9.97
CA ALA A 90 3.62 5.70 9.06
C ALA A 90 4.67 6.63 9.70
N ASP A 91 4.49 7.03 10.96
CA ASP A 91 5.46 7.84 11.71
C ASP A 91 6.81 7.13 11.85
N ASN A 92 6.82 5.87 12.27
CA ASN A 92 8.06 5.12 12.50
C ASN A 92 8.81 4.76 11.22
N LEU A 93 8.14 4.80 10.06
CA LEU A 93 8.66 4.42 8.76
C LEU A 93 8.69 5.58 7.77
N GLU A 94 8.62 6.83 8.23
CA GLU A 94 8.55 8.03 7.38
C GLU A 94 9.64 8.04 6.29
N ASP A 95 10.89 7.74 6.64
CA ASP A 95 12.01 7.67 5.69
C ASP A 95 11.86 6.57 4.64
N TYR A 96 11.10 5.52 4.94
CA TYR A 96 10.85 4.37 4.07
C TYR A 96 9.51 4.49 3.34
N LEU A 97 8.67 5.47 3.68
CA LEU A 97 7.35 5.66 3.11
C LEU A 97 7.47 6.30 1.73
N ALA A 98 6.95 5.58 0.74
CA ALA A 98 6.85 6.03 -0.65
C ALA A 98 5.47 6.61 -0.95
N ALA A 99 4.43 6.08 -0.33
CA ALA A 99 3.08 6.63 -0.39
C ALA A 99 2.21 6.10 0.75
N SER A 100 1.11 6.78 1.04
CA SER A 100 0.07 6.28 1.93
C SER A 100 -1.34 6.71 1.49
N PHE A 101 -2.32 5.91 1.88
CA PHE A 101 -3.73 6.24 1.70
C PHE A 101 -4.57 5.68 2.85
N PHE A 102 -5.19 6.58 3.60
CA PHE A 102 -6.04 6.33 4.74
C PHE A 102 -7.48 6.61 4.31
N PHE A 103 -8.23 5.55 4.04
CA PHE A 103 -9.67 5.66 3.83
C PHE A 103 -10.34 6.09 5.14
N SER A 104 -11.30 6.99 5.03
CA SER A 104 -12.08 7.49 6.16
C SER A 104 -13.44 7.98 5.69
N ARG A 105 -14.53 7.34 6.14
CA ARG A 105 -15.89 7.83 5.85
C ARG A 105 -16.14 9.16 6.55
N GLU A 106 -15.59 9.34 7.75
CA GLU A 106 -15.73 10.57 8.54
C GLU A 106 -15.12 11.78 7.84
N LEU A 107 -13.98 11.59 7.17
CA LEU A 107 -13.29 12.65 6.41
C LEU A 107 -13.71 12.71 4.92
N GLY A 108 -14.68 11.89 4.52
CA GLY A 108 -15.13 11.78 3.12
C GLY A 108 -14.06 11.23 2.17
N VAL A 109 -13.07 10.51 2.68
CA VAL A 109 -12.01 9.82 1.94
C VAL A 109 -12.45 8.37 1.72
N GLU A 110 -13.56 8.18 1.01
CA GLU A 110 -14.16 6.86 0.76
C GLU A 110 -14.16 6.48 -0.74
N ASP A 111 -13.86 7.42 -1.63
CA ASP A 111 -13.95 7.21 -3.08
C ASP A 111 -12.74 6.41 -3.61
N PRO A 112 -12.94 5.17 -4.11
CA PRO A 112 -11.86 4.35 -4.64
C PRO A 112 -11.19 4.97 -5.89
N THR A 113 -11.90 5.79 -6.66
CA THR A 113 -11.36 6.36 -7.91
C THR A 113 -10.18 7.30 -7.68
N GLN A 114 -10.05 7.83 -6.45
CA GLN A 114 -8.98 8.71 -6.01
C GLN A 114 -7.76 7.93 -5.49
N PHE A 115 -7.87 6.63 -5.24
CA PHE A 115 -6.82 5.82 -4.60
C PHE A 115 -5.52 5.79 -5.42
N PHE A 116 -5.55 5.22 -6.63
CA PHE A 116 -4.33 5.11 -7.45
C PHE A 116 -3.79 6.45 -7.95
N PRO A 117 -4.61 7.45 -8.32
CA PRO A 117 -4.11 8.79 -8.59
C PRO A 117 -3.31 9.38 -7.42
N THR A 118 -3.82 9.23 -6.19
CA THR A 118 -3.15 9.72 -4.97
C THR A 118 -1.83 9.03 -4.71
N ILE A 119 -1.79 7.69 -4.82
CA ILE A 119 -0.54 6.93 -4.71
C ILE A 119 0.45 7.35 -5.79
N ALA A 120 0.02 7.45 -7.04
CA ALA A 120 0.87 7.86 -8.15
C ALA A 120 1.43 9.29 -7.97
N TYR A 121 0.62 10.22 -7.46
CA TYR A 121 1.08 11.58 -7.15
C TYR A 121 2.21 11.57 -6.12
N GLN A 122 2.03 10.86 -5.00
CA GLN A 122 3.05 10.75 -3.96
C GLN A 122 4.33 10.10 -4.48
N LEU A 123 4.23 9.03 -5.29
CA LEU A 123 5.38 8.42 -5.94
C LEU A 123 6.11 9.40 -6.88
N ALA A 124 5.39 10.25 -7.61
CA ALA A 124 6.00 11.27 -8.48
C ALA A 124 6.78 12.34 -7.69
N LEU A 125 6.41 12.61 -6.43
CA LEU A 125 7.18 13.53 -5.58
C LEU A 125 8.54 12.95 -5.15
N HIS A 126 8.66 11.63 -5.08
CA HIS A 126 9.85 10.95 -4.57
C HIS A 126 10.77 10.39 -5.67
N PHE A 127 10.23 10.13 -6.86
CA PHE A 127 10.95 9.44 -7.93
C PHE A 127 10.94 10.26 -9.22
N PRO A 128 11.95 11.12 -9.47
CA PRO A 128 11.97 12.00 -10.65
C PRO A 128 11.85 11.26 -11.99
N ALA A 129 12.46 10.09 -12.09
CA ALA A 129 12.40 9.28 -13.31
C ALA A 129 10.99 8.69 -13.57
N TYR A 130 10.28 8.32 -12.49
CA TYR A 130 8.88 7.92 -12.56
C TYR A 130 7.97 9.13 -12.88
N GLU A 131 8.24 10.29 -12.29
CA GLU A 131 7.52 11.53 -12.55
C GLU A 131 7.55 11.89 -14.03
N ALA A 132 8.74 11.87 -14.66
CA ALA A 132 8.87 12.11 -16.09
C ALA A 132 8.06 11.13 -16.97
N LEU A 133 7.99 9.85 -16.59
CA LEU A 133 7.20 8.85 -17.30
C LEU A 133 5.69 9.11 -17.18
N ILE A 134 5.23 9.44 -15.98
CA ILE A 134 3.83 9.72 -15.71
C ILE A 134 3.38 11.03 -16.35
N ASP A 135 4.22 12.06 -16.29
CA ASP A 135 3.94 13.35 -16.89
C ASP A 135 3.70 13.21 -18.40
N ALA A 136 4.61 12.53 -19.10
CA ALA A 136 4.47 12.22 -20.52
C ALA A 136 3.22 11.38 -20.82
N LYS A 137 2.91 10.37 -19.98
CA LYS A 137 1.76 9.50 -20.17
C LYS A 137 0.43 10.25 -20.01
N LEU A 138 0.31 11.07 -18.98
CA LEU A 138 -0.90 11.85 -18.71
C LEU A 138 -1.07 13.00 -19.70
N HIS A 139 0.02 13.55 -20.23
CA HIS A 139 -0.04 14.50 -21.34
C HIS A 139 -0.65 13.86 -22.60
N GLN A 140 -0.28 12.62 -22.92
CA GLN A 140 -0.82 11.89 -24.07
C GLN A 140 -2.24 11.34 -23.84
N SER A 141 -2.61 11.05 -22.60
CA SER A 141 -3.90 10.45 -22.26
C SER A 141 -4.46 11.00 -20.95
N PRO A 142 -4.97 12.26 -20.94
CA PRO A 142 -5.49 12.89 -19.74
C PRO A 142 -6.61 12.11 -19.07
N GLY A 143 -7.49 11.46 -19.85
CA GLY A 143 -8.60 10.66 -19.33
C GLY A 143 -8.20 9.37 -18.60
N LEU A 144 -6.90 9.09 -18.45
CA LEU A 144 -6.40 7.92 -17.72
C LEU A 144 -6.79 7.95 -16.24
N ILE A 145 -6.81 9.14 -15.61
CA ILE A 145 -7.22 9.32 -14.21
C ILE A 145 -8.67 8.93 -13.94
N SER A 146 -9.52 8.86 -14.96
CA SER A 146 -10.94 8.49 -14.83
C SER A 146 -11.24 7.06 -15.30
N LYS A 147 -10.22 6.25 -15.57
CA LYS A 147 -10.39 4.84 -15.96
C LYS A 147 -10.66 3.95 -14.74
N SER A 148 -11.06 2.71 -14.99
CA SER A 148 -11.24 1.69 -13.95
C SER A 148 -9.98 1.51 -13.10
N LEU A 149 -10.14 1.10 -11.84
CA LEU A 149 -9.06 0.81 -10.89
C LEU A 149 -7.95 -0.06 -11.48
N LYS A 150 -8.30 -1.13 -12.19
CA LYS A 150 -7.34 -2.00 -12.88
C LYS A 150 -6.45 -1.27 -13.87
N ILE A 151 -7.06 -0.38 -14.68
CA ILE A 151 -6.34 0.41 -15.68
C ILE A 151 -5.49 1.48 -14.98
N GLN A 152 -6.03 2.16 -13.97
CA GLN A 152 -5.27 3.13 -13.18
C GLN A 152 -4.03 2.46 -12.55
N PHE A 153 -4.19 1.34 -11.84
CA PHE A 153 -3.06 0.60 -11.26
C PHE A 153 -2.03 0.21 -12.33
N ARG A 154 -2.48 -0.41 -13.42
CA ARG A 154 -1.58 -0.88 -14.47
C ARG A 154 -0.81 0.25 -15.13
N GLU A 155 -1.48 1.36 -15.47
CA GLU A 155 -0.87 2.43 -16.25
C GLU A 155 -0.15 3.48 -15.40
N LEU A 156 -0.65 3.77 -14.20
CA LEU A 156 -0.08 4.76 -13.30
C LEU A 156 0.97 4.14 -12.37
N ILE A 157 0.87 2.86 -12.00
CA ILE A 157 1.81 2.24 -11.06
C ILE A 157 2.66 1.18 -11.79
N ALA A 158 2.05 0.08 -12.23
CA ALA A 158 2.82 -1.10 -12.61
C ALA A 158 3.71 -0.91 -13.84
N ARG A 159 3.15 -0.44 -14.97
CA ARG A 159 3.88 -0.25 -16.22
C ARG A 159 5.03 0.76 -16.11
N PRO A 160 4.86 1.94 -15.49
CA PRO A 160 5.97 2.88 -15.27
C PRO A 160 7.16 2.23 -14.56
N PHE A 161 6.94 1.52 -13.45
CA PHE A 161 8.05 0.86 -12.74
C PHE A 161 8.65 -0.33 -13.48
N GLN A 162 7.86 -1.05 -14.28
CA GLN A 162 8.39 -2.06 -15.21
C GLN A 162 9.28 -1.43 -16.29
N GLN A 163 8.90 -0.26 -16.82
CA GLN A 163 9.70 0.48 -17.80
C GLN A 163 11.00 0.97 -17.19
N LEU A 164 10.97 1.53 -15.98
CA LEU A 164 12.18 1.95 -15.25
C LEU A 164 13.12 0.77 -15.03
N ARG A 165 12.60 -0.36 -14.53
CA ARG A 165 13.38 -1.59 -14.36
C ARG A 165 14.01 -2.06 -15.67
N ALA A 166 13.29 -2.00 -16.79
CA ALA A 166 13.82 -2.38 -18.10
C ALA A 166 14.92 -1.44 -18.62
N ARG A 167 14.92 -0.18 -18.18
CA ARG A 167 15.98 0.82 -18.46
C ARG A 167 17.20 0.67 -17.54
N GLY A 168 17.15 -0.24 -16.57
CA GLY A 168 18.17 -0.36 -15.53
C GLY A 168 18.07 0.73 -14.45
N GLU A 169 16.98 1.50 -14.44
CA GLU A 169 16.69 2.50 -13.41
C GLU A 169 16.08 1.79 -12.21
N THR A 170 16.75 1.87 -11.07
CA THR A 170 16.30 1.27 -9.81
C THR A 170 15.68 2.33 -8.92
N ILE A 171 14.72 1.91 -8.09
CA ILE A 171 14.26 2.77 -6.99
C ILE A 171 15.40 2.93 -5.99
N GLU A 172 15.86 4.16 -5.81
CA GLU A 172 16.80 4.51 -4.76
C GLU A 172 16.14 4.23 -3.40
N ARG A 173 16.80 3.40 -2.58
CA ARG A 173 16.40 3.13 -1.19
C ARG A 173 16.57 4.43 -0.39
N PRO A 174 15.70 4.71 0.61
CA PRO A 174 14.91 3.74 1.37
C PRO A 174 13.41 3.66 1.06
N ARG A 175 12.85 4.57 0.24
CA ARG A 175 11.40 4.71 0.04
C ARG A 175 10.80 3.55 -0.75
N GLN A 176 10.23 2.57 -0.04
CA GLN A 176 9.70 1.34 -0.62
C GLN A 176 8.36 0.91 -0.01
N ILE A 177 7.87 1.58 1.02
CA ILE A 177 6.63 1.20 1.71
C ILE A 177 5.45 1.98 1.17
N ILE A 178 4.34 1.28 0.91
CA ILE A 178 3.04 1.89 0.67
C ILE A 178 2.09 1.42 1.75
N ILE A 179 1.54 2.36 2.53
CA ILE A 179 0.57 2.04 3.59
C ILE A 179 -0.85 2.30 3.10
N VAL A 180 -1.74 1.33 3.28
CA VAL A 180 -3.16 1.47 3.01
C VAL A 180 -3.91 1.19 4.29
N ASN A 181 -4.72 2.12 4.78
CA ASN A 181 -5.51 1.94 6.00
C ASN A 181 -7.00 2.13 5.72
N GLY A 182 -7.83 1.40 6.44
CA GLY A 182 -9.29 1.54 6.40
C GLY A 182 -9.90 1.05 5.09
N LEU A 183 -9.34 0.02 4.43
CA LEU A 183 -9.90 -0.48 3.16
C LEU A 183 -11.40 -0.86 3.27
N ASP A 184 -11.89 -1.13 4.47
CA ASP A 184 -13.31 -1.41 4.77
C ASP A 184 -14.21 -0.19 4.62
N GLU A 185 -13.62 0.99 4.74
CA GLU A 185 -14.25 2.29 4.60
C GLU A 185 -14.37 2.72 3.13
N CYS A 186 -13.68 2.03 2.21
CA CYS A 186 -13.85 2.21 0.77
C CYS A 186 -15.31 2.01 0.35
N LYS A 187 -15.82 2.97 -0.43
CA LYS A 187 -17.17 2.97 -0.97
C LYS A 187 -17.30 1.96 -2.12
N GLY A 188 -18.37 1.17 -2.07
CA GLY A 188 -18.75 0.22 -3.12
C GLY A 188 -18.02 -1.11 -3.04
N ASP A 189 -18.79 -2.19 -2.88
CA ASP A 189 -18.24 -3.53 -2.66
C ASP A 189 -17.44 -4.06 -3.86
N GLN A 190 -17.89 -3.79 -5.09
CA GLN A 190 -17.17 -4.17 -6.30
C GLN A 190 -15.79 -3.50 -6.40
N ALA A 191 -15.72 -2.21 -6.05
CA ALA A 191 -14.46 -1.47 -6.08
C ALA A 191 -13.50 -1.98 -4.99
N LYS A 192 -14.03 -2.25 -3.79
CA LYS A 192 -13.29 -2.85 -2.68
C LYS A 192 -12.73 -4.23 -3.07
N GLN A 193 -13.53 -5.11 -3.68
CA GLN A 193 -13.08 -6.41 -4.17
C GLN A 193 -11.99 -6.28 -5.23
N GLU A 194 -12.11 -5.32 -6.15
CA GLU A 194 -11.08 -5.09 -7.16
C GLU A 194 -9.77 -4.55 -6.55
N LEU A 195 -9.83 -3.67 -5.55
CA LEU A 195 -8.65 -3.23 -4.79
C LEU A 195 -8.00 -4.42 -4.06
N LEU A 196 -8.78 -5.26 -3.36
CA LEU A 196 -8.27 -6.48 -2.71
C LEU A 196 -7.53 -7.37 -3.72
N ARG A 197 -8.15 -7.64 -4.87
CA ARG A 197 -7.57 -8.47 -5.93
C ARG A 197 -6.26 -7.88 -6.45
N ILE A 198 -6.21 -6.58 -6.73
CA ILE A 198 -5.00 -5.91 -7.22
C ILE A 198 -3.87 -5.98 -6.18
N LEU A 199 -4.16 -5.62 -4.92
CA LEU A 199 -3.18 -5.56 -3.83
C LEU A 199 -2.65 -6.93 -3.40
N THR A 200 -3.37 -8.01 -3.70
CA THR A 200 -2.95 -9.39 -3.40
C THR A 200 -2.24 -10.08 -4.56
N THR A 201 -2.56 -9.74 -5.82
CA THR A 201 -2.10 -10.53 -6.98
C THR A 201 -1.18 -9.79 -7.94
N GLU A 202 -1.20 -8.46 -7.97
CA GLU A 202 -0.50 -7.69 -9.02
C GLU A 202 0.70 -6.88 -8.50
N THR A 203 1.00 -6.94 -7.20
CA THR A 203 2.06 -6.13 -6.57
C THR A 203 3.46 -6.76 -6.62
N GLU A 204 3.58 -8.08 -6.81
CA GLU A 204 4.87 -8.78 -6.69
C GLU A 204 5.95 -8.52 -7.75
N PRO A 205 5.70 -7.99 -8.97
CA PRO A 205 6.81 -7.54 -9.83
C PRO A 205 7.32 -6.13 -9.47
N LEU A 206 6.68 -5.44 -8.53
CA LEU A 206 6.94 -4.04 -8.23
C LEU A 206 7.94 -3.87 -7.09
N PRO A 207 8.72 -2.78 -7.09
CA PRO A 207 9.73 -2.49 -6.07
C PRO A 207 9.14 -1.99 -4.72
N PHE A 208 7.84 -2.14 -4.50
CA PHE A 208 7.15 -1.65 -3.30
C PHE A 208 6.64 -2.78 -2.42
N ARG A 209 6.67 -2.52 -1.11
CA ARG A 209 6.02 -3.31 -0.07
C ARG A 209 4.73 -2.62 0.36
N TRP A 210 3.62 -3.34 0.30
CA TRP A 210 2.31 -2.86 0.69
C TRP A 210 1.99 -3.32 2.11
N LEU A 211 1.69 -2.38 3.00
CA LEU A 211 1.22 -2.67 4.35
C LEU A 211 -0.24 -2.24 4.44
N VAL A 212 -1.14 -3.20 4.52
CA VAL A 212 -2.59 -2.96 4.43
C VAL A 212 -3.25 -3.21 5.79
N PHE A 213 -3.96 -2.22 6.31
CA PHE A 213 -4.72 -2.28 7.54
C PHE A 213 -6.22 -2.23 7.23
N THR A 214 -6.99 -3.15 7.81
CA THR A 214 -8.42 -3.29 7.53
C THR A 214 -9.18 -3.90 8.71
N ARG A 215 -10.47 -3.61 8.84
CA ARG A 215 -11.34 -4.30 9.81
C ARG A 215 -11.79 -5.70 9.33
N PRO A 216 -12.09 -6.63 10.26
CA PRO A 216 -12.53 -7.99 9.95
C PRO A 216 -13.90 -8.08 9.27
N ASP A 217 -14.70 -7.01 9.21
CA ASP A 217 -15.96 -6.99 8.43
C ASP A 217 -15.73 -7.17 6.92
N ILE A 218 -14.49 -7.07 6.42
CA ILE A 218 -14.11 -7.47 5.04
C ILE A 218 -13.74 -8.96 4.93
N ALA A 219 -13.92 -9.78 5.96
CA ALA A 219 -13.70 -11.23 5.86
C ALA A 219 -14.74 -11.96 4.96
N VAL A 220 -15.53 -11.23 4.16
CA VAL A 220 -16.33 -11.78 3.09
C VAL A 220 -15.47 -11.86 1.81
N ASP A 221 -14.88 -13.04 1.66
CA ASP A 221 -14.27 -13.61 0.45
C ASP A 221 -12.83 -13.23 0.09
N VAL A 222 -11.98 -13.15 1.12
CA VAL A 222 -10.56 -13.47 0.98
C VAL A 222 -10.42 -15.01 0.84
N ARG A 223 -11.09 -15.65 -0.13
CA ARG A 223 -11.00 -17.09 -0.48
C ARG A 223 -10.78 -17.26 -1.97
N GLY A 224 -9.59 -16.88 -2.41
CA GLY A 224 -9.04 -17.14 -3.72
C GLY A 224 -8.55 -18.59 -3.83
N PRO A 225 -8.17 -19.04 -5.03
CA PRO A 225 -7.71 -20.40 -5.26
C PRO A 225 -6.48 -20.71 -4.39
N GLU A 226 -6.38 -21.96 -3.92
CA GLU A 226 -5.33 -22.46 -3.02
C GLU A 226 -3.92 -21.93 -3.37
N VAL A 227 -3.32 -21.16 -2.46
CA VAL A 227 -1.89 -20.78 -2.51
C VAL A 227 -1.21 -21.34 -1.26
N GLU A 228 -0.13 -22.09 -1.45
CA GLU A 228 0.67 -22.67 -0.37
C GLU A 228 1.23 -21.59 0.57
N SER A 229 1.00 -21.77 1.88
CA SER A 229 1.47 -20.85 2.93
C SER A 229 3.01 -20.84 3.00
N THR A 230 3.64 -19.73 2.65
CA THR A 230 5.10 -19.54 2.78
C THR A 230 5.41 -18.78 4.07
N ALA A 231 6.08 -19.45 5.02
CA ALA A 231 6.49 -18.87 6.30
C ALA A 231 7.55 -17.76 6.14
N LEU A 232 7.43 -16.70 6.94
CA LEU A 232 8.41 -15.60 7.01
C LEU A 232 9.74 -16.08 7.63
N PRO A 233 10.92 -15.75 7.06
CA PRO A 233 12.19 -16.41 7.42
C PRO A 233 12.83 -15.88 8.71
N ASN A 234 12.43 -14.71 9.23
CA ASN A 234 13.07 -14.09 10.41
C ASN A 234 12.14 -13.97 11.62
N LEU A 235 10.97 -14.62 11.56
CA LEU A 235 10.07 -14.82 12.70
C LEU A 235 10.36 -16.20 13.34
N ASP A 236 11.64 -16.55 13.55
CA ASP A 236 12.04 -17.89 14.03
C ASP A 236 11.45 -18.23 15.42
N GLY A 237 11.09 -17.23 16.22
CA GLY A 237 10.33 -17.43 17.46
C GLY A 237 8.94 -18.06 17.25
N TRP A 238 8.35 -17.93 16.05
CA TRP A 238 6.99 -18.37 15.77
C TRP A 238 6.91 -19.82 15.28
N ARG A 239 8.00 -20.37 14.72
CA ARG A 239 8.13 -21.81 14.39
C ARG A 239 8.09 -22.70 15.62
N LEU A 240 8.60 -22.23 16.77
CA LEU A 240 8.50 -22.97 18.03
C LEU A 240 7.05 -23.05 18.55
N MET A 241 6.18 -22.10 18.18
CA MET A 241 4.78 -22.10 18.62
C MET A 241 3.86 -22.94 17.73
N GLN A 242 4.16 -23.10 16.44
CA GLN A 242 3.41 -24.00 15.55
C GLN A 242 3.63 -25.50 15.85
N LYS A 243 4.82 -25.87 16.36
CA LYS A 243 5.16 -27.29 16.60
C LYS A 243 4.57 -27.88 17.88
N ASN A 244 4.24 -27.03 18.86
CA ASN A 244 3.73 -27.47 20.17
C ASN A 244 2.21 -27.37 20.31
N PHE A 245 1.52 -26.67 19.41
CA PHE A 245 0.08 -26.46 19.49
C PHE A 245 -0.52 -26.65 18.11
N GLY A 246 -0.87 -27.90 17.79
CA GLY A 246 -1.66 -28.21 16.60
C GLY A 246 -2.92 -27.34 16.58
N TYR A 247 -3.12 -26.62 15.47
CA TYR A 247 -4.33 -25.84 15.12
C TYR A 247 -5.07 -25.19 16.30
N GLY A 248 -4.75 -23.93 16.61
CA GLY A 248 -5.55 -23.12 17.55
C GLY A 248 -4.80 -21.91 18.07
N CYS A 249 -5.42 -20.73 18.01
CA CYS A 249 -4.82 -19.45 18.40
C CYS A 249 -4.25 -19.50 19.85
N ALA A 250 -3.00 -19.09 20.03
CA ALA A 250 -2.37 -19.03 21.35
C ALA A 250 -2.70 -17.71 22.07
N HIS A 251 -3.12 -17.82 23.32
CA HIS A 251 -3.37 -16.72 24.24
C HIS A 251 -2.05 -16.04 24.66
N ARG A 252 -1.88 -14.75 24.31
CA ARG A 252 -1.14 -13.78 25.14
C ARG A 252 -2.10 -12.70 25.63
N GLN A 253 -1.76 -12.10 26.77
CA GLN A 253 -2.61 -11.14 27.49
C GLN A 253 -2.77 -9.77 26.80
N ASP A 254 -2.06 -9.52 25.69
CA ASP A 254 -2.23 -8.34 24.84
C ASP A 254 -2.26 -8.80 23.37
N ALA A 255 -3.33 -8.44 22.65
CA ALA A 255 -3.64 -8.72 21.23
C ALA A 255 -3.38 -10.16 20.72
N ARG A 256 -4.43 -10.93 20.44
CA ARG A 256 -4.27 -12.25 19.81
C ARG A 256 -3.98 -12.08 18.32
N VAL A 257 -2.77 -12.48 17.90
CA VAL A 257 -2.30 -12.53 16.51
C VAL A 257 -2.65 -13.89 15.89
N CYS A 258 -3.52 -13.95 14.87
CA CYS A 258 -3.75 -15.19 14.11
C CYS A 258 -3.31 -14.99 12.65
N VAL A 259 -2.46 -15.90 12.15
CA VAL A 259 -1.96 -15.88 10.76
C VAL A 259 -2.77 -16.86 9.93
N LEU A 260 -3.53 -16.36 8.95
CA LEU A 260 -4.32 -17.22 8.07
C LEU A 260 -3.42 -17.83 6.98
N PRO A 261 -3.49 -19.13 6.69
CA PRO A 261 -2.61 -19.77 5.71
C PRO A 261 -2.95 -19.38 4.26
N PHE A 262 -4.18 -18.94 3.99
CA PHE A 262 -4.66 -18.62 2.64
C PHE A 262 -4.28 -17.22 2.17
N TYR A 263 -3.98 -16.31 3.11
CA TYR A 263 -3.60 -14.93 2.86
C TYR A 263 -2.61 -14.52 3.93
N ARG A 264 -1.50 -13.91 3.52
CA ARG A 264 -0.39 -13.45 4.38
C ARG A 264 -0.86 -12.30 5.30
N CYS A 265 -1.75 -12.63 6.24
CA CYS A 265 -2.53 -11.76 7.11
C CYS A 265 -2.16 -11.97 8.57
N ILE A 266 -2.15 -10.88 9.34
CA ILE A 266 -1.99 -10.82 10.80
C ILE A 266 -3.34 -10.33 11.34
N CYS A 267 -4.12 -11.19 11.99
CA CYS A 267 -5.37 -10.78 12.64
C CYS A 267 -5.10 -10.31 14.07
N LEU A 268 -5.52 -9.09 14.45
CA LEU A 268 -5.42 -8.54 15.81
C LEU A 268 -6.80 -8.52 16.47
N PHE A 269 -7.00 -9.34 17.50
CA PHE A 269 -8.25 -9.35 18.28
C PHE A 269 -8.04 -8.81 19.70
N PRO A 270 -8.97 -7.97 20.21
CA PRO A 270 -8.98 -7.61 21.62
C PRO A 270 -9.27 -8.85 22.50
N PRO A 271 -8.72 -8.91 23.72
CA PRO A 271 -8.97 -10.02 24.64
C PRO A 271 -10.48 -10.14 24.95
N GLY A 272 -11.06 -11.32 24.68
CA GLY A 272 -12.47 -11.63 24.99
C GLY A 272 -13.47 -11.47 23.83
N ASN A 273 -13.02 -11.19 22.60
CA ASN A 273 -13.90 -11.06 21.44
C ASN A 273 -14.53 -12.41 21.02
N PRO A 274 -15.86 -12.53 20.79
CA PRO A 274 -16.53 -13.77 20.36
C PRO A 274 -16.08 -14.30 18.98
N PHE A 275 -15.49 -13.46 18.12
CA PHE A 275 -14.85 -13.93 16.88
C PHE A 275 -13.53 -14.68 17.13
N SER A 276 -12.94 -14.58 18.33
CA SER A 276 -11.75 -15.36 18.72
C SER A 276 -12.05 -16.84 18.99
N THR A 277 -13.32 -17.18 19.23
CA THR A 277 -13.83 -18.54 19.46
C THR A 277 -14.47 -19.17 18.22
N ALA A 278 -14.77 -18.39 17.18
CA ALA A 278 -15.47 -18.87 15.98
C ALA A 278 -14.55 -19.54 14.93
N ILE A 279 -13.24 -19.62 15.19
CA ILE A 279 -12.26 -20.35 14.35
C ILE A 279 -11.95 -21.72 14.97
N GLU A 280 -12.96 -22.40 15.53
CA GLU A 280 -12.89 -23.83 15.79
C GLU A 280 -13.52 -24.57 14.59
N SER A 281 -12.72 -25.47 14.03
CA SER A 281 -12.99 -26.30 12.85
C SER A 281 -14.40 -26.92 12.81
N PRO A 282 -15.02 -27.11 11.62
CA PRO A 282 -16.18 -27.99 11.51
C PRO A 282 -15.74 -29.40 11.88
N SER A 283 -16.39 -29.96 12.91
CA SER A 283 -16.19 -31.33 13.37
C SER A 283 -16.37 -32.28 12.19
N ARG A 284 -15.31 -33.05 11.87
CA ARG A 284 -15.42 -34.17 10.92
C ARG A 284 -16.38 -35.20 11.53
N VAL A 285 -17.46 -35.51 10.80
CA VAL A 285 -18.09 -36.83 10.80
C VAL A 285 -17.48 -37.61 9.66
#